data_AF-A0A7R9WM06-F1
#
_entry.id   AF-A0A7R9WM06-F1
#
_cell.length_a   1.000
_cell.length_b   1.000
_cell.length_c   1.000
_cell.angle_alpha   90.00
_cell.angle_beta   90.00
_cell.angle_gamma   90.00
#
_symmetry.space_group_name_H-M   'P 1'
#
loop_
_entity.id
_entity.type
_entity.pdbx_description
1 polymer ?
#
loop_
_entity_poly.entity_id
_entity_poly.type
_entity_poly.pdbx_seq_one_letter_code
_entity_poly.pdbx_strand_id
1 'polypeptide(L)'
;ENGAVRHGAECFNYFFPQDLDKEFLVVSDALPGKIPWEKMNQEKLKEFLLEKIDEGYSFPLNPKWVLCDGWKDVYDKLLAEPRAKEAMDAWFPPESGLREKIDAVSARHPVGFLRRAFDGLVTEPEEIERLSTLPALKRESNSKDMIFDGNASLPLTLHHQSVSMDAGALGHSSLQFLLPNRE
;
A
#
# COMPACT_ATOMS: atom_id res chain seq x y z
N GLU A 1 -17.74 25.16 7.97
CA GLU A 1 -17.07 24.39 6.91
C GLU A 1 -17.70 23.02 6.84
N ASN A 2 -18.12 22.58 5.66
CA ASN A 2 -18.74 21.26 5.51
C ASN A 2 -17.63 20.29 5.12
N GLY A 3 -17.40 19.25 5.92
CA GLY A 3 -16.45 18.16 5.67
C GLY A 3 -16.90 17.26 4.52
N ALA A 4 -17.06 17.84 3.33
CA ALA A 4 -17.46 17.12 2.14
C ALA A 4 -16.28 16.30 1.59
N VAL A 5 -16.53 15.05 1.22
CA VAL A 5 -15.60 14.21 0.47
C VAL A 5 -15.44 14.81 -0.93
N ARG A 6 -14.21 15.14 -1.32
CA ARG A 6 -13.91 15.85 -2.59
C ARG A 6 -13.03 15.04 -3.55
N HIS A 7 -12.53 13.89 -3.12
CA HIS A 7 -11.67 13.03 -3.92
C HIS A 7 -11.94 11.55 -3.63
N GLY A 8 -11.37 10.68 -4.46
CA GLY A 8 -11.42 9.22 -4.27
C GLY A 8 -10.61 8.77 -3.06
N ALA A 9 -10.72 7.48 -2.73
CA ALA A 9 -10.00 6.88 -1.61
C ALA A 9 -8.48 6.84 -1.85
N GLU A 10 -7.70 7.04 -0.78
CA GLU A 10 -6.23 7.06 -0.83
C GLU A 10 -5.59 5.74 -1.30
N CYS A 11 -6.33 4.63 -1.22
CA CYS A 11 -5.89 3.33 -1.76
C CYS A 11 -5.70 3.36 -3.30
N PHE A 12 -6.25 4.36 -3.98
CA PHE A 12 -6.11 4.59 -5.43
C PHE A 12 -5.26 5.83 -5.78
N ASN A 13 -4.67 6.50 -4.79
CA ASN A 13 -3.79 7.63 -5.04
C ASN A 13 -2.37 7.15 -5.38
N TYR A 14 -2.15 6.80 -6.66
CA TYR A 14 -0.88 6.23 -7.14
C TYR A 14 0.17 7.28 -7.50
N PHE A 15 -0.25 8.50 -7.86
CA PHE A 15 0.68 9.56 -8.28
C PHE A 15 1.32 10.26 -7.09
N PHE A 16 0.58 10.48 -6.01
CA PHE A 16 1.06 11.19 -4.83
C PHE A 16 0.58 10.50 -3.55
N PRO A 17 1.01 9.25 -3.30
CA PRO A 17 0.54 8.48 -2.15
C PRO A 17 0.97 9.15 -0.85
N GLN A 18 -0.01 9.57 -0.06
CA GLN A 18 0.22 10.22 1.22
C GLN A 18 0.77 9.24 2.25
N ASP A 19 1.43 9.76 3.28
CA ASP A 19 1.84 8.94 4.42
C ASP A 19 0.61 8.53 5.22
N LEU A 20 0.67 7.33 5.82
CA LEU A 20 -0.41 6.85 6.65
C LEU A 20 -0.58 7.77 7.86
N ASP A 21 -1.83 8.10 8.17
CA ASP A 21 -2.17 8.84 9.37
C ASP A 21 -1.78 8.06 10.62
N LYS A 22 -1.51 8.77 11.71
CA LYS A 22 -1.23 8.14 13.02
C LYS A 22 -2.46 7.43 13.59
N GLU A 23 -3.63 7.94 13.26
CA GLU A 23 -4.93 7.43 13.71
C GLU A 23 -5.94 7.48 12.55
N PHE A 24 -6.79 6.47 12.49
CA PHE A 24 -7.86 6.33 11.52
C PHE A 24 -9.20 6.34 12.25
N LEU A 25 -10.17 7.10 11.74
CA LEU A 25 -11.55 7.04 12.22
C LEU A 25 -12.25 5.87 11.53
N VAL A 26 -12.50 4.79 12.27
CA VAL A 26 -13.24 3.62 11.82
C VAL A 26 -14.70 3.78 12.20
N VAL A 27 -15.59 3.69 11.22
CA VAL A 27 -17.05 3.71 11.41
C VAL A 27 -17.58 2.33 11.07
N SER A 28 -18.17 1.62 12.03
CA SER A 28 -18.67 0.26 11.82
C SER A 28 -19.64 -0.16 12.93
N ASP A 29 -20.75 -0.80 12.56
CA ASP A 29 -21.71 -1.37 13.51
C ASP A 29 -21.17 -2.64 14.21
N ALA A 30 -20.06 -3.19 13.71
CA ALA A 30 -19.40 -4.36 14.29
C ALA A 30 -18.42 -4.00 15.43
N LEU A 31 -18.29 -2.71 15.79
CA LEU A 31 -17.41 -2.30 16.88
C LEU A 31 -17.93 -2.80 18.24
N PRO A 32 -17.04 -3.29 19.14
CA PRO A 32 -17.42 -3.73 20.47
C PRO A 32 -18.20 -2.67 21.24
N GLY A 33 -19.23 -3.08 21.97
CA GLY A 33 -20.06 -2.16 22.74
C GLY A 33 -21.06 -1.33 21.92
N LYS A 34 -21.23 -1.64 20.61
CA LYS A 34 -22.15 -0.94 19.69
C LYS A 34 -21.88 0.57 19.60
N ILE A 35 -20.62 0.96 19.71
CA ILE A 35 -20.20 2.33 19.43
C ILE A 35 -20.19 2.56 17.91
N PRO A 36 -20.64 3.73 17.42
CA PRO A 36 -20.76 3.97 15.98
C PRO A 36 -19.40 4.18 15.29
N TRP A 37 -18.38 4.58 16.05
CA TRP A 37 -17.04 4.83 15.53
C TRP A 37 -15.97 4.72 16.62
N GLU A 38 -14.75 4.44 16.20
CA GLU A 38 -13.57 4.39 17.05
C GLU A 38 -12.34 4.92 16.28
N LYS A 39 -11.41 5.56 17.00
CA LYS A 39 -10.09 5.88 16.46
C LYS A 39 -9.14 4.69 16.66
N MET A 40 -8.47 4.27 15.59
CA MET A 40 -7.51 3.16 15.64
C MET A 40 -6.16 3.61 15.12
N ASN A 41 -5.08 3.17 15.77
CA ASN A 41 -3.74 3.25 15.18
C ASN A 41 -3.61 2.19 14.07
N GLN A 42 -2.48 2.19 13.37
CA GLN A 42 -2.26 1.26 12.27
C GLN A 42 -2.29 -0.21 12.69
N GLU A 43 -1.69 -0.57 13.83
CA GLU A 43 -1.65 -1.95 14.32
C GLU A 43 -3.07 -2.47 14.60
N LYS A 44 -3.85 -1.72 15.38
CA LYS A 44 -5.24 -2.04 15.70
C LYS A 44 -6.12 -2.06 14.45
N LEU A 45 -5.89 -1.16 13.50
CA LEU A 45 -6.60 -1.16 12.23
C LEU A 45 -6.33 -2.43 11.43
N LYS A 46 -5.08 -2.89 11.36
CA LYS A 46 -4.74 -4.14 10.66
C LYS A 46 -5.41 -5.33 11.32
N GLU A 47 -5.39 -5.44 12.65
CA GLU A 47 -6.09 -6.51 13.39
C GLU A 47 -7.59 -6.52 13.06
N PHE A 48 -8.24 -5.36 13.14
CA PHE A 48 -9.65 -5.20 12.78
C PHE A 48 -9.92 -5.63 11.33
N LEU A 49 -9.08 -5.20 10.38
CA LEU A 49 -9.25 -5.52 8.97
C LEU A 49 -9.01 -7.01 8.66
N LEU A 50 -8.08 -7.66 9.35
CA LEU A 50 -7.87 -9.11 9.23
C LEU A 50 -9.13 -9.87 9.67
N GLU A 51 -9.76 -9.48 10.78
CA GLU A 51 -11.05 -10.06 11.20
C GLU A 51 -12.14 -9.83 10.15
N LYS A 52 -12.19 -8.64 9.52
CA LYS A 52 -13.17 -8.36 8.46
C LYS A 52 -12.96 -9.20 7.22
N ILE A 53 -11.72 -9.57 6.88
CA ILE A 53 -11.46 -10.51 5.79
C ILE A 53 -12.08 -11.88 6.11
N ASP A 54 -11.97 -12.37 7.36
CA ASP A 54 -12.57 -13.63 7.78
C ASP A 54 -14.12 -13.60 7.71
N GLU A 55 -14.71 -12.43 7.97
CA GLU A 55 -16.14 -12.17 7.79
C GLU A 55 -16.56 -12.04 6.31
N GLY A 56 -15.61 -12.05 5.37
CA GLY A 56 -15.87 -12.01 3.93
C GLY A 56 -15.88 -10.60 3.34
N TYR A 57 -15.35 -9.59 4.03
CA TYR A 57 -15.12 -8.27 3.45
C TYR A 57 -13.89 -8.29 2.53
N SER A 58 -13.94 -7.50 1.47
CA SER A 58 -12.78 -7.21 0.61
C SER A 58 -12.58 -5.70 0.53
N PHE A 59 -11.32 -5.27 0.41
CA PHE A 59 -10.98 -3.86 0.27
C PHE A 59 -9.65 -3.68 -0.47
N PRO A 60 -9.51 -2.60 -1.25
CA PRO A 60 -8.30 -2.32 -1.99
C PRO A 60 -7.20 -1.77 -1.06
N LEU A 61 -5.95 -2.13 -1.35
CA LEU A 61 -4.76 -1.59 -0.69
C LEU A 61 -3.93 -0.79 -1.69
N ASN A 62 -3.30 0.30 -1.23
CA ASN A 62 -2.27 0.94 -2.04
C ASN A 62 -1.01 0.04 -2.08
N PRO A 63 -0.40 -0.23 -3.24
CA PRO A 63 0.86 -0.99 -3.31
C PRO A 63 2.00 -0.38 -2.48
N LYS A 64 2.01 0.95 -2.27
CA LYS A 64 2.96 1.61 -1.35
C LYS A 64 2.85 0.99 0.04
N TRP A 65 1.64 0.84 0.58
CA TRP A 65 1.44 0.36 1.94
C TRP A 65 1.93 -1.07 2.12
N VAL A 66 1.72 -1.90 1.10
CA VAL A 66 2.18 -3.29 1.06
C VAL A 66 3.72 -3.37 1.09
N LEU A 67 4.40 -2.50 0.35
CA LEU A 67 5.85 -2.55 0.17
C LEU A 67 6.65 -1.76 1.22
N CYS A 68 6.06 -0.68 1.75
CA CYS A 68 6.78 0.30 2.57
C CYS A 68 6.26 0.36 4.01
N ASP A 69 4.98 0.07 4.24
CA ASP A 69 4.31 0.41 5.50
C ASP A 69 3.85 -0.84 6.30
N GLY A 70 4.29 -2.04 5.92
CA GLY A 70 4.04 -3.25 6.70
C GLY A 70 2.61 -3.81 6.61
N TRP A 71 1.99 -3.72 5.43
CA TRP A 71 0.64 -4.24 5.13
C TRP A 71 0.64 -5.57 4.33
N LYS A 72 1.79 -6.23 4.20
CA LYS A 72 1.92 -7.47 3.40
C LYS A 72 1.06 -8.62 3.94
N ASP A 73 0.95 -8.72 5.26
CA ASP A 73 0.08 -9.67 5.97
C ASP A 73 -1.40 -9.55 5.56
N VAL A 74 -1.93 -8.32 5.55
CA VAL A 74 -3.31 -8.03 5.13
C VAL A 74 -3.50 -8.33 3.65
N TYR A 75 -2.55 -7.92 2.81
CA TYR A 75 -2.58 -8.20 1.36
C TYR A 75 -2.57 -9.70 1.06
N ASP A 76 -1.74 -10.48 1.74
CA ASP A 76 -1.63 -11.92 1.54
C ASP A 76 -2.91 -12.65 1.96
N LYS A 77 -3.53 -12.22 3.07
CA LYS A 77 -4.82 -12.76 3.50
C LYS A 77 -5.93 -12.44 2.49
N LEU A 78 -5.97 -11.23 1.92
CA LEU A 78 -6.92 -10.88 0.86
C LEU A 78 -6.75 -11.74 -0.39
N LEU A 79 -5.50 -12.01 -0.81
CA LEU A 79 -5.23 -12.88 -1.96
C LEU A 79 -5.62 -14.34 -1.71
N ALA A 80 -5.47 -14.81 -0.47
CA ALA A 80 -5.77 -16.18 -0.08
C ALA A 80 -7.27 -16.43 0.14
N GLU A 81 -8.06 -15.40 0.46
CA GLU A 81 -9.50 -15.52 0.73
C GLU A 81 -10.31 -15.71 -0.57
N PRO A 82 -10.97 -16.88 -0.77
CA PRO A 82 -11.73 -17.15 -1.99
C PRO A 82 -12.83 -16.12 -2.27
N ARG A 83 -13.49 -15.60 -1.22
CA ARG A 83 -14.54 -14.58 -1.35
C ARG A 83 -14.01 -13.23 -1.85
N ALA A 84 -12.73 -12.94 -1.63
CA ALA A 84 -12.09 -11.71 -2.10
C ALA A 84 -11.52 -11.84 -3.52
N LYS A 85 -11.52 -13.04 -4.12
CA LYS A 85 -10.84 -13.32 -5.39
C LYS A 85 -11.25 -12.37 -6.51
N GLU A 86 -12.55 -12.18 -6.74
CA GLU A 86 -13.04 -11.33 -7.83
C GLU A 86 -12.59 -9.87 -7.65
N ALA A 87 -12.71 -9.34 -6.43
CA ALA A 87 -12.26 -7.99 -6.10
C ALA A 87 -10.75 -7.83 -6.27
N MET A 88 -9.97 -8.83 -5.82
CA MET A 88 -8.51 -8.82 -5.96
C MET A 88 -8.07 -8.97 -7.41
N ASP A 89 -8.77 -9.75 -8.24
CA ASP A 89 -8.52 -9.84 -9.68
C ASP A 89 -8.84 -8.52 -10.38
N ALA A 90 -9.81 -7.75 -9.90
CA ALA A 90 -10.10 -6.42 -10.43
C ALA A 90 -9.04 -5.36 -10.03
N TRP A 91 -8.64 -5.32 -8.75
CA TRP A 91 -7.70 -4.30 -8.25
C TRP A 91 -6.23 -4.62 -8.53
N PHE A 92 -5.88 -5.91 -8.60
CA PHE A 92 -4.55 -6.41 -8.88
C PHE A 92 -4.63 -7.49 -9.95
N PRO A 93 -4.88 -7.17 -11.23
CA PRO A 93 -5.09 -8.20 -12.24
C PRO A 93 -3.89 -9.14 -12.39
N PRO A 94 -4.09 -10.47 -12.41
CA PRO A 94 -2.98 -11.44 -12.47
C PRO A 94 -2.11 -11.28 -13.71
N GLU A 95 -2.68 -10.86 -14.84
CA GLU A 95 -1.98 -10.63 -16.10
C GLU A 95 -1.11 -9.36 -16.10
N SER A 96 -1.28 -8.48 -15.11
CA SER A 96 -0.52 -7.21 -15.03
C SER A 96 0.94 -7.41 -14.62
N GLY A 97 1.29 -8.57 -14.06
CA GLY A 97 2.60 -8.82 -13.44
C GLY A 97 2.82 -8.05 -12.13
N LEU A 98 1.79 -7.39 -11.57
CA LEU A 98 1.91 -6.56 -10.37
C LEU A 98 2.09 -7.42 -9.11
N ARG A 99 1.36 -8.54 -9.00
CA ARG A 99 1.41 -9.43 -7.83
C ARG A 99 2.81 -10.02 -7.65
N GLU A 100 3.39 -10.50 -8.75
CA GLU A 100 4.73 -11.07 -8.80
C GLU A 100 5.80 -10.03 -8.46
N LYS A 101 5.61 -8.78 -8.91
CA LYS A 101 6.51 -7.67 -8.54
C LYS A 101 6.43 -7.36 -7.05
N ILE A 102 5.23 -7.33 -6.47
CA ILE A 102 5.05 -7.13 -5.03
C ILE A 102 5.80 -8.23 -4.27
N ASP A 103 5.57 -9.50 -4.62
CA ASP A 103 6.22 -10.63 -3.95
C ASP A 103 7.74 -10.60 -4.11
N ALA A 104 8.25 -10.31 -5.31
CA ALA A 104 9.69 -10.21 -5.57
C ALA A 104 10.35 -9.05 -4.79
N VAL A 105 9.65 -7.94 -4.58
CA VAL A 105 10.16 -6.82 -3.76
C VAL A 105 10.11 -7.18 -2.28
N SER A 106 8.97 -7.67 -1.77
CA SER A 106 8.84 -8.09 -0.38
C SER A 106 9.85 -9.18 0.01
N ALA A 107 10.13 -10.15 -0.88
CA ALA A 107 11.13 -11.18 -0.65
C ALA A 107 12.56 -10.60 -0.54
N ARG A 108 12.88 -9.55 -1.31
CA ARG A 108 14.18 -8.86 -1.24
C ARG A 108 14.30 -7.92 -0.04
N HIS A 109 13.17 -7.48 0.50
CA HIS A 109 13.07 -6.49 1.57
C HIS A 109 12.05 -6.97 2.62
N PRO A 110 12.38 -8.04 3.39
CA PRO A 110 11.43 -8.66 4.32
C PRO A 110 10.97 -7.75 5.45
N VAL A 111 11.75 -6.71 5.76
CA VAL A 111 11.42 -5.66 6.74
C VAL A 111 10.92 -4.36 6.08
N GLY A 112 10.58 -4.41 4.79
CA GLY A 112 10.21 -3.25 3.97
C GLY A 112 11.42 -2.42 3.51
N PHE A 113 11.13 -1.33 2.80
CA PHE A 113 12.16 -0.37 2.41
C PHE A 113 12.64 0.42 3.62
N LEU A 114 13.88 0.21 4.04
CA LEU A 114 14.52 1.06 5.02
C LEU A 114 14.76 2.43 4.41
N ARG A 115 14.21 3.47 5.03
CA ARG A 115 14.56 4.85 4.68
C ARG A 115 16.05 4.98 4.93
N ARG A 116 16.83 5.17 3.86
CA ARG A 116 18.24 5.51 4.01
C ARG A 116 18.27 6.77 4.86
N ALA A 117 18.85 6.69 6.06
CA ALA A 117 19.10 7.87 6.86
C ALA A 117 19.85 8.84 5.93
N PHE A 118 19.29 10.02 5.72
CA PHE A 118 19.92 11.03 4.89
C PHE A 118 21.35 11.24 5.43
N ASP A 119 22.34 11.18 4.55
CA ASP A 119 23.77 11.27 4.87
C ASP A 119 24.06 12.53 5.71
N GLY A 120 24.04 12.40 7.04
CA GLY A 120 24.18 13.52 7.95
C GLY A 120 24.22 13.21 9.45
N LEU A 121 23.87 12.00 9.88
CA LEU A 121 24.12 11.55 11.25
C LEU A 121 24.77 10.17 11.21
N VAL A 122 25.97 10.11 11.77
CA VAL A 122 26.82 8.94 11.95
C VAL A 122 25.97 7.77 12.47
N THR A 123 25.77 6.74 11.64
CA THR A 123 25.47 5.40 12.16
C THR A 123 26.80 4.80 12.56
N GLU A 124 27.01 4.60 13.86
CA GLU A 124 28.19 3.91 14.38
C GLU A 124 28.35 2.55 13.68
N PRO A 125 29.59 2.12 13.34
CA PRO A 125 29.86 0.92 12.54
C PRO A 125 29.18 -0.36 13.04
N GLU A 126 28.93 -0.44 14.35
CA GLU A 126 28.31 -1.59 15.02
C GLU A 126 26.87 -1.87 14.58
N GLU A 127 26.11 -0.84 14.17
CA GLU A 127 24.70 -1.01 13.80
C GLU A 127 24.54 -1.59 12.38
N ILE A 128 25.48 -1.25 11.49
CA ILE A 128 25.60 -1.86 10.16
C ILE A 128 26.02 -3.33 10.28
N GLU A 129 26.96 -3.64 11.17
CA GLU A 129 27.40 -5.01 11.44
C GLU A 129 26.27 -5.88 12.01
N ARG A 130 25.49 -5.36 12.96
CA ARG A 130 24.28 -6.03 13.48
C ARG A 130 23.22 -6.32 12.42
N LEU A 131 22.97 -5.37 11.51
CA LEU A 131 21.98 -5.57 10.45
C LEU A 131 22.48 -6.54 9.37
N SER A 132 23.80 -6.60 9.13
CA SER A 132 24.42 -7.53 8.19
C SER A 132 24.52 -8.98 8.69
N THR A 133 24.40 -9.20 10.00
CA THR A 133 24.48 -10.53 10.63
C THR A 133 23.12 -11.21 10.79
N LEU A 134 22.02 -10.51 10.46
CA LEU A 134 20.69 -11.10 10.35
C LEU A 134 20.66 -12.11 9.18
N PRO A 135 20.12 -13.32 9.37
CA PRO A 135 20.12 -14.35 8.34
C PRO A 135 19.05 -14.05 7.28
N ALA A 136 19.39 -13.19 6.32
CA ALA A 136 18.67 -13.04 5.06
C ALA A 136 19.54 -13.58 3.91
N LEU A 137 18.95 -14.49 3.14
CA LEU A 137 19.46 -15.23 1.98
C LEU A 137 20.64 -14.57 1.25
N LYS A 138 21.70 -15.36 1.07
CA LYS A 138 22.90 -15.07 0.25
C LYS A 138 22.52 -14.35 -1.05
N ARG A 139 22.90 -13.08 -1.17
CA ARG A 139 23.00 -12.38 -2.45
C ARG A 139 24.20 -12.94 -3.21
N GLU A 140 23.95 -13.70 -4.27
CA GLU A 140 24.91 -13.79 -5.37
C GLU A 140 24.68 -12.59 -6.29
N SER A 141 25.46 -11.54 -6.08
CA SER A 141 25.55 -10.41 -7.00
C SER A 141 26.59 -10.73 -8.08
N ASN A 142 26.14 -11.21 -9.25
CA ASN A 142 26.92 -11.04 -10.48
C ASN A 142 26.49 -9.74 -11.14
N SER A 143 27.19 -8.65 -10.81
CA SER A 143 27.10 -7.39 -11.55
C SER A 143 27.98 -7.47 -12.79
N LYS A 144 27.41 -7.94 -13.89
CA LYS A 144 27.82 -7.57 -15.25
C LYS A 144 26.59 -7.78 -16.12
N ASP A 145 26.36 -6.82 -17.00
CA ASP A 145 25.25 -6.72 -17.96
C ASP A 145 24.01 -6.01 -17.42
N MET A 146 24.03 -4.68 -17.53
CA MET A 146 22.94 -3.94 -18.17
C MET A 146 23.47 -2.55 -18.57
N ILE A 147 24.05 -2.49 -19.76
CA ILE A 147 24.10 -1.27 -20.57
C ILE A 147 22.66 -1.05 -21.06
N PHE A 148 22.07 0.10 -20.77
CA PHE A 148 20.75 0.47 -21.24
C PHE A 148 20.91 1.18 -22.59
N ASP A 149 20.69 0.45 -23.69
CA ASP A 149 20.61 1.06 -25.02
C ASP A 149 19.27 1.80 -25.14
N GLY A 150 19.38 3.13 -25.21
CA GLY A 150 18.27 4.01 -25.55
C GLY A 150 18.00 3.98 -27.04
N ASN A 151 16.98 3.25 -27.48
CA ASN A 151 16.12 3.65 -28.61
C ASN A 151 14.95 2.67 -28.79
N ALA A 152 13.75 3.07 -28.36
CA ALA A 152 12.50 2.58 -28.95
C ALA A 152 11.42 3.63 -28.73
N SER A 153 11.26 4.47 -29.76
CA SER A 153 10.10 5.34 -29.94
C SER A 153 8.86 4.46 -30.20
N LEU A 154 7.80 4.65 -29.43
CA LEU A 154 6.44 4.26 -29.83
C LEU A 154 5.53 5.49 -29.67
N PRO A 155 4.72 5.85 -30.67
CA PRO A 155 3.84 7.01 -30.59
C PRO A 155 2.55 6.60 -29.87
N LEU A 156 2.35 7.05 -28.63
CA LEU A 156 1.02 7.08 -28.02
C LEU A 156 0.40 8.44 -28.29
N THR A 157 -0.48 8.50 -29.29
CA THR A 157 -1.40 9.63 -29.45
C THR A 157 -2.57 9.41 -28.50
N LEU A 158 -2.60 10.11 -27.37
CA LEU A 158 -3.76 10.17 -26.48
C LEU A 158 -4.48 11.51 -26.69
N HIS A 159 -5.74 11.45 -27.07
CA HIS A 159 -6.57 12.65 -27.20
C HIS A 159 -6.74 13.33 -25.84
N HIS A 160 -6.21 14.54 -25.73
CA HIS A 160 -6.40 15.45 -24.60
C HIS A 160 -7.77 16.10 -24.71
N GLN A 161 -8.67 15.82 -23.76
CA GLN A 161 -9.75 16.75 -23.42
C GLN A 161 -9.42 17.36 -22.05
N SER A 162 -8.97 18.61 -22.09
CA SER A 162 -8.79 19.46 -20.92
C SER A 162 -10.13 19.96 -20.42
N VAL A 163 -10.42 19.80 -19.13
CA VAL A 163 -11.27 20.74 -18.41
C VAL A 163 -10.46 21.27 -17.24
N SER A 164 -10.11 22.56 -17.36
CA SER A 164 -9.44 23.38 -16.35
C SER A 164 -10.39 23.64 -15.18
N MET A 165 -9.89 23.63 -13.94
CA MET A 165 -10.27 24.59 -12.89
C MET A 165 -9.38 24.51 -11.64
N ASP A 166 -9.26 25.66 -11.00
CA ASP A 166 -8.14 26.18 -10.21
C ASP A 166 -7.84 25.53 -8.84
N ALA A 167 -6.60 25.78 -8.42
CA ALA A 167 -5.97 25.39 -7.17
C ALA A 167 -6.51 26.14 -5.93
N GLY A 168 -6.61 25.44 -4.78
CA GLY A 168 -6.91 26.05 -3.48
C GLY A 168 -6.87 25.10 -2.28
N ALA A 169 -5.70 25.03 -1.65
CA ALA A 169 -5.32 24.66 -0.28
C ALA A 169 -6.22 23.84 0.69
N LEU A 170 -5.59 22.75 1.19
CA LEU A 170 -5.42 22.22 2.56
C LEU A 170 -6.59 21.67 3.41
N GLY A 171 -6.41 20.40 3.82
CA GLY A 171 -7.02 19.73 4.98
C GLY A 171 -7.50 18.30 4.69
N HIS A 172 -6.68 17.27 4.95
CA HIS A 172 -7.01 15.86 4.66
C HIS A 172 -7.43 15.10 5.93
N SER A 173 -8.55 14.38 5.85
CA SER A 173 -8.90 13.25 6.71
C SER A 173 -9.56 12.21 5.81
N SER A 174 -8.97 11.01 5.75
CA SER A 174 -9.36 9.97 4.81
C SER A 174 -10.42 9.04 5.41
N LEU A 175 -11.59 9.00 4.77
CA LEU A 175 -12.62 7.98 4.97
C LEU A 175 -12.42 6.86 3.94
N GLN A 176 -12.22 5.63 4.40
CA GLN A 176 -12.19 4.43 3.55
C GLN A 176 -13.51 3.67 3.69
N PHE A 177 -14.12 3.31 2.56
CA PHE A 177 -15.34 2.51 2.52
C PHE A 177 -14.99 1.02 2.47
N LEU A 178 -15.53 0.24 3.42
CA LEU A 178 -15.56 -1.22 3.38
C LEU A 178 -16.85 -1.67 2.71
N LEU A 179 -16.77 -2.57 1.72
CA LEU A 179 -17.96 -3.16 1.09
C LEU A 179 -18.02 -4.65 1.44
N PRO A 180 -19.14 -5.16 1.97
CA PRO A 180 -19.34 -6.60 2.09
C PRO A 180 -19.49 -7.20 0.68
N ASN A 181 -18.86 -8.35 0.43
CA ASN A 181 -19.05 -9.10 -0.80
C ASN A 181 -20.50 -9.60 -0.84
N ARG A 182 -21.21 -9.36 -1.96
CA ARG A 182 -22.56 -9.91 -2.16
C ARG A 182 -22.42 -11.40 -2.53
N GLU A 183 -23.17 -12.24 -1.82
CA GLU A 183 -23.37 -13.66 -2.15
C GLU A 183 -24.06 -13.86 -3.51
#